data_AF-A0A850A5T6-F1
#
_entry.id   AF-A0A850A5T6-F1
#
_cell.length_a   1.000
_cell.length_b   1.000
_cell.length_c   1.000
_cell.angle_alpha   90.00
_cell.angle_beta   90.00
_cell.angle_gamma   90.00
#
_symmetry.space_group_name_H-M   'P 1'
#
loop_
_entity.id
_entity.type
_entity.pdbx_description
1 polymer ?
#
loop_
_entity_poly.entity_id
_entity_poly.type
_entity_poly.pdbx_seq_one_letter_code
_entity_poly.pdbx_strand_id
1 'polypeptide(L)'
;MSSYPADASPPQPQHSLEEEIRRYFRSRGISYADHARGPDRFARLDFSFGTRAEKRLFTFDAKEKRQRYQPGHWPENAIPEEHLFILDDLAARKVLAFAPNSGLLVRDNLRPAYYLFTIVDLFLMPKQRANRPIGETLVKGKWMIDLRNGQRFATLEEAFAGIAAYLDARESIFSQVLACYGAYVGEEIDAGGVVRQARHWRVDVQQTR
;
A
#
# COMPACT_ATOMS: atom_id res chain seq x y z
N MET A 1 -20.25 -29.37 -24.13
CA MET A 1 -20.34 -28.76 -22.78
C MET A 1 -19.04 -29.08 -22.07
N SER A 2 -18.09 -28.15 -22.09
CA SER A 2 -16.78 -28.31 -21.45
C SER A 2 -16.87 -27.79 -20.03
N SER A 3 -16.96 -28.69 -19.05
CA SER A 3 -16.89 -28.36 -17.63
C SER A 3 -15.48 -27.91 -17.29
N TYR A 4 -15.28 -26.63 -17.00
CA TYR A 4 -14.06 -26.15 -16.35
C TYR A 4 -13.95 -26.84 -14.98
N PRO A 5 -12.80 -27.44 -14.63
CA PRO A 5 -12.60 -27.97 -13.29
C PRO A 5 -12.62 -26.81 -12.30
N ALA A 6 -13.23 -27.04 -11.14
CA ALA A 6 -13.25 -26.11 -10.03
C ALA A 6 -11.81 -25.68 -9.71
N ASP A 7 -11.58 -24.36 -9.84
CA ASP A 7 -10.33 -23.65 -9.55
C ASP A 7 -9.75 -24.13 -8.21
N ALA A 8 -8.76 -25.01 -8.26
CA ALA A 8 -8.03 -25.41 -7.07
C ALA A 8 -7.33 -24.15 -6.55
N SER A 9 -7.72 -23.69 -5.36
CA SER A 9 -7.07 -22.54 -4.75
C SER A 9 -5.58 -22.83 -4.62
N PRO A 10 -4.69 -21.88 -5.00
CA PRO A 10 -3.26 -22.10 -4.92
C PRO A 10 -2.88 -22.47 -3.48
N PRO A 11 -1.83 -23.29 -3.29
CA PRO A 11 -1.38 -23.67 -1.97
C PRO A 11 -1.10 -22.42 -1.15
N GLN A 12 -1.77 -22.29 -0.01
CA GLN A 12 -1.57 -21.16 0.87
C GLN A 12 -0.14 -21.19 1.43
N PRO A 13 0.52 -20.02 1.55
CA PRO A 13 1.85 -19.95 2.13
C PRO A 13 1.86 -20.52 3.56
N GLN A 14 2.92 -21.25 3.89
CA GLN A 14 3.06 -21.95 5.18
C GLN A 14 3.07 -21.01 6.40
N HIS A 15 3.37 -19.72 6.18
CA HIS A 15 3.49 -18.71 7.23
C HIS A 15 2.81 -17.40 6.81
N SER A 16 2.33 -16.63 7.80
CA SER A 16 1.84 -15.28 7.57
C SER A 16 2.95 -14.35 7.09
N LEU A 17 2.60 -13.30 6.36
CA LEU A 17 3.51 -12.25 5.91
C LEU A 17 4.31 -11.65 7.07
N GLU A 18 3.68 -11.42 8.22
CA GLU A 18 4.40 -10.92 9.39
C GLU A 18 5.50 -11.88 9.87
N GLU A 19 5.26 -13.20 9.88
CA GLU A 19 6.30 -14.17 10.25
C GLU A 19 7.38 -14.27 9.18
N GLU A 20 7.02 -14.14 7.92
CA GLU A 20 7.96 -14.04 6.81
C GLU A 20 8.89 -12.83 6.97
N ILE A 21 8.34 -11.65 7.29
CA ILE A 21 9.11 -10.42 7.58
C ILE A 21 10.06 -10.61 8.76
N ARG A 22 9.59 -11.19 9.87
CA ARG A 22 10.44 -11.50 11.04
C ARG A 22 11.61 -12.40 10.65
N ARG A 23 11.34 -13.45 9.86
CA ARG A 23 12.40 -14.36 9.38
C ARG A 23 13.37 -13.66 8.46
N TYR A 24 12.88 -12.86 7.51
CA TYR A 24 13.71 -12.07 6.62
C TYR A 24 14.67 -11.17 7.41
N PHE A 25 14.15 -10.34 8.32
CA PHE A 25 14.98 -9.45 9.13
C PHE A 25 15.97 -10.20 10.01
N ARG A 26 15.54 -11.27 10.71
CA ARG A 26 16.45 -12.11 11.50
C ARG A 26 17.57 -12.73 10.65
N SER A 27 17.23 -13.28 9.47
CA SER A 27 18.21 -13.92 8.58
C SER A 27 19.24 -12.96 8.00
N ARG A 28 18.89 -11.67 7.88
CA ARG A 28 19.75 -10.61 7.33
C ARG A 28 20.41 -9.76 8.41
N GLY A 29 20.19 -10.05 9.69
CA GLY A 29 20.71 -9.24 10.81
C GLY A 29 20.17 -7.79 10.82
N ILE A 30 19.00 -7.55 10.23
CA ILE A 30 18.39 -6.21 10.19
C ILE A 30 17.73 -5.94 11.54
N SER A 31 18.09 -4.83 12.18
CA SER A 31 17.41 -4.37 13.39
C SER A 31 16.04 -3.77 13.05
N TYR A 32 15.01 -4.19 13.78
CA TYR A 32 13.63 -3.77 13.56
C TYR A 32 12.83 -3.74 14.87
N ALA A 33 11.77 -2.94 14.89
CA ALA A 33 10.74 -2.97 15.90
C ALA A 33 9.53 -3.77 15.38
N ASP A 34 9.00 -4.66 16.22
CA ASP A 34 7.81 -5.47 15.96
C ASP A 34 6.70 -5.07 16.94
N HIS A 35 5.68 -4.43 16.42
CA HIS A 35 4.52 -3.97 17.19
C HIS A 35 3.28 -4.83 16.92
N ALA A 36 3.34 -5.75 15.95
CA ALA A 36 2.19 -6.55 15.52
C ALA A 36 1.64 -7.46 16.63
N ARG A 37 2.49 -7.88 17.58
CA ARG A 37 2.11 -8.74 18.72
C ARG A 37 2.09 -8.00 20.08
N GLY A 38 2.39 -6.70 20.08
CA GLY A 38 2.58 -5.91 21.31
C GLY A 38 1.28 -5.39 21.93
N PRO A 39 1.36 -4.84 23.17
CA PRO A 39 0.24 -4.14 23.80
C PRO A 39 -0.16 -2.86 23.05
N ASP A 40 0.73 -2.32 22.23
CA ASP A 40 0.58 -1.10 21.44
C ASP A 40 0.14 -1.33 19.98
N ARG A 41 -0.22 -2.57 19.60
CA ARG A 41 -0.70 -2.93 18.24
C ARG A 41 -1.83 -2.05 17.71
N PHE A 42 -2.62 -1.46 18.62
CA PHE A 42 -3.71 -0.55 18.26
C PHE A 42 -3.26 0.89 18.01
N ALA A 43 -2.09 1.30 18.52
CA ALA A 43 -1.56 2.65 18.41
C ALA A 43 -0.42 2.78 17.39
N ARG A 44 0.28 1.68 17.07
CA ARG A 44 1.41 1.67 16.12
C ARG A 44 1.10 0.94 14.83
N LEU A 45 2.00 1.11 13.86
CA LEU A 45 2.09 0.26 12.67
C LEU A 45 2.88 -1.02 13.01
N ASP A 46 2.62 -2.07 12.26
CA ASP A 46 3.10 -3.43 12.55
C ASP A 46 4.64 -3.52 12.71
N PHE A 47 5.40 -2.84 11.84
CA PHE A 47 6.87 -2.91 11.82
C PHE A 47 7.55 -1.56 11.64
N SER A 48 8.80 -1.45 12.12
CA SER A 48 9.68 -0.34 11.78
C SER A 48 11.13 -0.80 11.63
N PHE A 49 11.89 -0.25 10.69
CA PHE A 49 13.32 -0.55 10.52
C PHE A 49 14.10 0.67 10.00
N GLY A 50 15.43 0.66 10.16
CA GLY A 50 16.30 1.80 9.87
C GLY A 50 16.39 2.79 11.04
N THR A 51 17.02 3.95 10.82
CA THR A 51 17.31 4.92 11.89
C THR A 51 16.74 6.32 11.63
N ARG A 52 16.34 7.01 12.71
CA ARG A 52 15.93 8.42 12.62
C ARG A 52 17.11 9.35 12.33
N ALA A 53 18.30 9.01 12.84
CA ALA A 53 19.52 9.79 12.64
C ALA A 53 19.86 9.95 11.15
N GLU A 54 19.70 8.87 10.37
CA GLU A 54 19.92 8.88 8.92
C GLU A 54 18.67 9.35 8.14
N LYS A 55 17.59 9.71 8.83
CA LYS A 55 16.26 9.99 8.24
C LYS A 55 15.72 8.83 7.39
N ARG A 56 16.11 7.60 7.70
CA ARG A 56 15.73 6.35 6.99
C ARG A 56 14.84 5.41 7.80
N LEU A 57 14.44 5.79 9.02
CA LEU A 57 13.44 5.01 9.77
C LEU A 57 12.16 4.95 8.94
N PHE A 58 11.76 3.74 8.54
CA PHE A 58 10.54 3.46 7.80
C PHE A 58 9.59 2.61 8.64
N THR A 59 8.32 2.99 8.69
CA THR A 59 7.30 2.37 9.56
C THR A 59 6.12 1.91 8.70
N PHE A 60 5.69 0.65 8.80
CA PHE A 60 4.70 0.12 7.87
C PHE A 60 3.78 -0.93 8.50
N ASP A 61 2.58 -1.02 7.94
CA ASP A 61 1.62 -2.09 8.22
C ASP A 61 1.81 -3.24 7.21
N ALA A 62 1.67 -4.48 7.68
CA ALA A 62 1.73 -5.67 6.84
C ALA A 62 0.33 -6.29 6.74
N LYS A 63 -0.18 -6.49 5.52
CA LYS A 63 -1.51 -7.08 5.29
C LYS A 63 -1.46 -8.16 4.23
N GLU A 64 -2.49 -9.00 4.19
CA GLU A 64 -2.54 -10.13 3.28
C GLU A 64 -3.92 -10.28 2.64
N LYS A 65 -3.94 -10.55 1.33
CA LYS A 65 -5.14 -11.03 0.65
C LYS A 65 -5.12 -12.55 0.70
N ARG A 66 -5.91 -13.14 1.58
CA ARG A 66 -5.91 -14.60 1.83
C ARG A 66 -6.99 -15.35 1.06
N GLN A 67 -8.05 -14.65 0.64
CA GLN A 67 -9.25 -15.23 0.04
C GLN A 67 -9.89 -14.25 -0.95
N ARG A 68 -10.66 -14.78 -1.89
CA ARG A 68 -11.47 -13.97 -2.81
C ARG A 68 -12.56 -13.22 -2.03
N TYR A 69 -12.93 -12.04 -2.50
CA TYR A 69 -14.05 -11.30 -1.90
C TYR A 69 -15.40 -11.85 -2.38
N GLN A 70 -16.36 -11.94 -1.47
CA GLN A 70 -17.71 -12.39 -1.81
C GLN A 70 -18.47 -11.29 -2.55
N PRO A 71 -19.11 -11.59 -3.70
CA PRO A 71 -20.01 -10.67 -4.37
C PRO A 71 -21.12 -10.18 -3.44
N GLY A 72 -21.50 -8.90 -3.56
CA GLY A 72 -22.59 -8.29 -2.76
C GLY A 72 -22.21 -7.87 -1.33
N HIS A 73 -21.04 -8.26 -0.82
CA HIS A 73 -20.55 -7.79 0.48
C HIS A 73 -19.89 -6.40 0.43
N TRP A 74 -19.63 -5.92 -0.79
CA TRP A 74 -18.95 -4.66 -1.06
C TRP A 74 -19.74 -3.88 -2.12
N PRO A 75 -19.72 -2.54 -2.08
CA PRO A 75 -20.27 -1.72 -3.14
C PRO A 75 -19.77 -2.13 -4.52
N GLU A 76 -20.63 -1.97 -5.53
CA GLU A 76 -20.22 -2.10 -6.91
C GLU A 76 -19.09 -1.10 -7.22
N ASN A 77 -18.10 -1.58 -7.95
CA ASN A 77 -16.88 -0.86 -8.27
C ASN A 77 -16.29 -1.43 -9.58
N ALA A 78 -15.47 -0.64 -10.26
CA ALA A 78 -14.85 -1.03 -11.53
C ALA A 78 -13.57 -1.88 -11.36
N ILE A 79 -13.13 -2.16 -10.12
CA ILE A 79 -11.89 -2.88 -9.85
C ILE A 79 -12.15 -4.39 -9.99
N PRO A 80 -11.47 -5.11 -10.89
CA PRO A 80 -11.58 -6.55 -10.98
C PRO A 80 -11.23 -7.22 -9.65
N GLU A 81 -11.96 -8.27 -9.27
CA GLU A 81 -11.84 -8.90 -7.94
C GLU A 81 -10.40 -9.29 -7.63
N GLU A 82 -9.64 -9.77 -8.61
CA GLU A 82 -8.24 -10.13 -8.42
C GLU A 82 -7.35 -8.99 -7.95
N HIS A 83 -7.66 -7.77 -8.36
CA HIS A 83 -6.89 -6.57 -8.07
C HIS A 83 -7.52 -5.78 -6.92
N LEU A 84 -8.77 -6.05 -6.58
CA LEU A 84 -9.41 -5.46 -5.42
C LEU A 84 -8.65 -5.87 -4.15
N PHE A 85 -8.42 -4.90 -3.28
CA PHE A 85 -7.99 -5.10 -1.91
C PHE A 85 -8.80 -4.21 -0.97
N ILE A 86 -9.25 -4.77 0.15
CA ILE A 86 -10.01 -4.06 1.16
C ILE A 86 -9.08 -3.69 2.32
N LEU A 87 -8.86 -2.39 2.50
CA LEU A 87 -8.07 -1.81 3.56
C LEU A 87 -8.96 -1.19 4.63
N ASP A 88 -8.58 -1.29 5.90
CA ASP A 88 -9.26 -0.59 6.98
C ASP A 88 -8.92 0.91 6.93
N ASP A 89 -9.94 1.77 6.99
CA ASP A 89 -9.74 3.23 7.00
C ASP A 89 -8.84 3.68 8.17
N LEU A 90 -8.93 2.99 9.31
CA LEU A 90 -8.03 3.18 10.45
C LEU A 90 -6.57 2.81 10.11
N ALA A 91 -6.32 1.75 9.36
CA ALA A 91 -4.96 1.36 8.97
C ALA A 91 -4.35 2.43 8.04
N ALA A 92 -5.12 2.93 7.06
CA ALA A 92 -4.68 4.02 6.20
C ALA A 92 -4.34 5.29 7.01
N ARG A 93 -5.18 5.68 7.98
CA ARG A 93 -4.92 6.83 8.85
C ARG A 93 -3.71 6.65 9.75
N LYS A 94 -3.47 5.42 10.24
CA LYS A 94 -2.23 5.12 10.96
C LYS A 94 -1.01 5.29 10.05
N VAL A 95 -1.04 4.80 8.81
CA VAL A 95 0.08 4.99 7.88
C VAL A 95 0.36 6.48 7.69
N LEU A 96 -0.69 7.30 7.53
CA LEU A 96 -0.56 8.76 7.45
C LEU A 96 0.05 9.41 8.69
N ALA A 97 -0.28 8.92 9.89
CA ALA A 97 0.28 9.44 11.15
C ALA A 97 1.81 9.25 11.28
N PHE A 98 2.39 8.35 10.48
CA PHE A 98 3.84 8.08 10.43
C PHE A 98 4.52 8.61 9.16
N ALA A 99 3.83 9.46 8.39
CA ALA A 99 4.39 10.12 7.21
C ALA A 99 5.64 10.94 7.56
N PRO A 100 6.58 11.16 6.62
CA PRO A 100 6.56 10.68 5.23
C PRO A 100 7.17 9.28 5.04
N ASN A 101 7.86 8.73 6.05
CA ASN A 101 8.54 7.44 5.91
C ASN A 101 7.64 6.28 6.36
N SER A 102 6.51 6.13 5.67
CA SER A 102 5.57 5.06 5.98
C SER A 102 4.88 4.48 4.75
N GLY A 103 4.31 3.30 4.92
CA GLY A 103 3.58 2.61 3.87
C GLY A 103 2.79 1.40 4.35
N LEU A 104 2.23 0.71 3.38
CA LEU A 104 1.50 -0.54 3.51
C LEU A 104 2.19 -1.58 2.61
N LEU A 105 2.58 -2.70 3.20
CA LEU A 105 3.06 -3.87 2.46
C LEU A 105 1.94 -4.92 2.43
N VAL A 106 1.47 -5.26 1.22
CA VAL A 106 0.46 -6.28 1.02
C VAL A 106 1.07 -7.50 0.35
N ARG A 107 0.80 -8.70 0.85
CA ARG A 107 1.04 -9.96 0.12
C ARG A 107 -0.28 -10.49 -0.41
N ASP A 108 -0.33 -10.74 -1.72
CA ASP A 108 -1.47 -11.46 -2.31
C ASP A 108 -1.17 -12.96 -2.31
N ASN A 109 -1.88 -13.71 -1.46
CA ASN A 109 -1.70 -15.17 -1.37
C ASN A 109 -2.42 -15.90 -2.51
N LEU A 110 -3.36 -15.26 -3.20
CA LEU A 110 -4.09 -15.85 -4.33
C LEU A 110 -3.30 -15.71 -5.63
N ARG A 111 -2.51 -14.64 -5.75
CA ARG A 111 -1.59 -14.39 -6.86
C ARG A 111 -0.24 -13.98 -6.27
N PRO A 112 0.64 -14.95 -5.95
CA PRO A 112 1.87 -14.74 -5.18
C PRO A 112 2.69 -13.54 -5.68
N ALA A 113 2.53 -12.42 -4.97
CA ALA A 113 3.20 -11.16 -5.23
C ALA A 113 3.09 -10.26 -3.99
N TYR A 114 4.00 -9.30 -3.91
CA TYR A 114 4.02 -8.27 -2.88
C TYR A 114 3.70 -6.93 -3.54
N TYR A 115 2.93 -6.11 -2.85
CA TYR A 115 2.56 -4.77 -3.30
C TYR A 115 2.95 -3.78 -2.20
N LEU A 116 3.83 -2.84 -2.53
CA LEU A 116 4.17 -1.73 -1.66
C LEU A 116 3.33 -0.52 -2.07
N PHE A 117 2.61 0.03 -1.11
CA PHE A 117 2.03 1.36 -1.21
C PHE A 117 2.77 2.27 -0.24
N THR A 118 3.48 3.27 -0.75
CA THR A 118 4.01 4.34 0.09
C THR A 118 2.87 5.21 0.60
N ILE A 119 3.12 6.05 1.59
CA ILE A 119 2.11 7.01 2.04
C ILE A 119 1.64 7.94 0.91
N VAL A 120 2.51 8.28 -0.04
CA VAL A 120 2.15 9.12 -1.18
C VAL A 120 1.20 8.36 -2.10
N ASP A 121 1.49 7.08 -2.38
CA ASP A 121 0.58 6.21 -3.15
C ASP A 121 -0.79 6.14 -2.50
N LEU A 122 -0.86 5.83 -1.20
CA LEU A 122 -2.13 5.73 -0.49
C LEU A 122 -2.92 7.04 -0.47
N PHE A 123 -2.21 8.17 -0.37
CA PHE A 123 -2.82 9.49 -0.32
C PHE A 123 -3.41 9.87 -1.69
N LEU A 124 -2.65 9.67 -2.77
CA LEU A 124 -2.99 10.18 -4.10
C LEU A 124 -3.78 9.20 -4.97
N MET A 125 -3.62 7.88 -4.79
CA MET A 125 -4.32 6.92 -5.65
C MET A 125 -5.84 7.01 -5.54
N PRO A 126 -6.57 6.72 -6.64
CA PRO A 126 -8.01 6.48 -6.61
C PRO A 126 -8.38 5.39 -5.62
N LYS A 127 -9.46 5.63 -4.87
CA LYS A 127 -9.98 4.72 -3.84
C LYS A 127 -11.46 4.97 -3.64
N GLN A 128 -12.23 3.92 -3.43
CA GLN A 128 -13.62 4.01 -3.03
C GLN A 128 -13.76 3.74 -1.54
N ARG A 129 -14.48 4.60 -0.82
CA ARG A 129 -14.78 4.38 0.60
C ARG A 129 -16.05 3.55 0.72
N ALA A 130 -16.02 2.56 1.60
CA ALA A 130 -17.14 1.68 1.88
C ALA A 130 -17.37 1.58 3.40
N ASN A 131 -18.63 1.40 3.79
CA ASN A 131 -19.00 1.11 5.16
C ASN A 131 -19.24 -0.39 5.29
N ARG A 132 -18.56 -1.04 6.25
CA ARG A 132 -18.82 -2.44 6.59
C ARG A 132 -19.61 -2.52 7.89
N PRO A 133 -20.85 -3.01 7.89
CA PRO A 133 -21.58 -3.30 9.13
C PRO A 133 -20.81 -4.28 10.02
N ILE A 134 -20.79 -4.00 11.33
CA ILE A 134 -20.21 -4.87 12.37
C ILE A 134 -21.18 -5.08 13.55
N GLY A 135 -22.42 -4.63 13.39
CA GLY A 135 -23.53 -4.70 14.33
C GLY A 135 -24.72 -3.95 13.75
N GLU A 136 -25.86 -3.93 14.45
CA GLU A 136 -27.10 -3.32 13.93
C GLU A 136 -26.95 -1.82 13.62
N THR A 137 -26.15 -1.09 14.40
CA THR A 137 -25.94 0.36 14.27
C THR A 137 -24.47 0.74 14.04
N LEU A 138 -23.56 -0.23 14.06
CA LEU A 138 -22.12 0.01 14.04
C LEU A 138 -21.52 -0.32 12.68
N VAL A 139 -20.74 0.61 12.14
CA VAL A 139 -20.01 0.45 10.88
C VAL A 139 -18.51 0.67 11.07
N LYS A 140 -17.71 -0.06 10.29
CA LYS A 140 -16.28 0.21 10.10
C LYS A 140 -16.04 0.80 8.72
N GLY A 141 -15.31 1.91 8.66
CA GLY A 141 -14.84 2.47 7.40
C GLY A 141 -13.79 1.56 6.75
N LYS A 142 -13.95 1.34 5.45
CA LYS A 142 -13.04 0.56 4.60
C LYS A 142 -12.70 1.36 3.35
N TRP A 143 -11.53 1.10 2.79
CA TRP A 143 -11.13 1.54 1.46
C TRP A 143 -11.08 0.33 0.54
N MET A 144 -11.67 0.48 -0.64
CA MET A 144 -11.55 -0.43 -1.76
C MET A 144 -10.46 0.16 -2.66
N ILE A 145 -9.33 -0.53 -2.75
CA ILE A 145 -8.15 -0.07 -3.48
C ILE A 145 -7.79 -1.09 -4.56
N ASP A 146 -7.13 -0.61 -5.60
CA ASP A 146 -6.63 -1.44 -6.70
C ASP A 146 -5.14 -1.77 -6.45
N LEU A 147 -4.81 -3.06 -6.34
CA LEU A 147 -3.45 -3.56 -6.13
C LEU A 147 -2.48 -3.10 -7.23
N ARG A 148 -2.98 -2.84 -8.45
CA ARG A 148 -2.18 -2.36 -9.57
C ARG A 148 -1.65 -0.93 -9.36
N ASN A 149 -2.24 -0.16 -8.45
CA ASN A 149 -1.75 1.17 -8.08
C ASN A 149 -0.55 1.11 -7.12
N GLY A 150 -0.22 -0.07 -6.58
CA GLY A 150 0.96 -0.29 -5.76
C GLY A 150 2.16 -0.78 -6.58
N GLN A 151 3.35 -0.59 -6.04
CA GLN A 151 4.57 -1.14 -6.64
C GLN A 151 4.58 -2.66 -6.44
N ARG A 152 4.56 -3.41 -7.55
CA ARG A 152 4.49 -4.88 -7.53
C ARG A 152 5.89 -5.49 -7.52
N PHE A 153 6.10 -6.47 -6.64
CA PHE A 153 7.33 -7.25 -6.49
C PHE A 153 7.05 -8.75 -6.46
N ALA A 154 7.99 -9.56 -6.93
CA ALA A 154 7.90 -11.01 -6.90
C ALA A 154 8.34 -11.57 -5.54
N THR A 155 9.26 -10.89 -4.86
CA THR A 155 9.81 -11.34 -3.58
C THR A 155 9.75 -10.27 -2.50
N LEU A 156 9.83 -10.70 -1.24
CA LEU A 156 9.90 -9.79 -0.09
C LEU A 156 11.20 -8.95 -0.10
N GLU A 157 12.31 -9.52 -0.58
CA GLU A 157 13.59 -8.82 -0.72
C GLU A 157 13.47 -7.64 -1.70
N GLU A 158 12.85 -7.87 -2.86
CA GLU A 158 12.55 -6.82 -3.84
C GLU A 158 11.64 -5.73 -3.25
N ALA A 159 10.64 -6.10 -2.47
CA ALA A 159 9.78 -5.13 -1.80
C ALA A 159 10.56 -4.23 -0.82
N PHE A 160 11.50 -4.78 -0.06
CA PHE A 160 12.39 -3.99 0.79
C PHE A 160 13.38 -3.13 0.00
N ALA A 161 13.86 -3.59 -1.16
CA ALA A 161 14.63 -2.76 -2.08
C ALA A 161 13.78 -1.58 -2.62
N GLY A 162 12.50 -1.81 -2.90
CA GLY A 162 11.54 -0.75 -3.25
C GLY A 162 11.37 0.31 -2.15
N ILE A 163 11.33 -0.10 -0.88
CA ILE A 163 11.31 0.84 0.26
C ILE A 163 12.61 1.67 0.29
N ALA A 164 13.77 1.06 0.05
CA ALA A 164 15.04 1.78 0.00
C ALA A 164 15.05 2.82 -1.14
N ALA A 165 14.59 2.45 -2.34
CA ALA A 165 14.46 3.36 -3.48
C ALA A 165 13.51 4.53 -3.18
N TYR A 166 12.38 4.28 -2.51
CA TYR A 166 11.48 5.33 -2.06
C TYR A 166 12.16 6.31 -1.09
N LEU A 167 12.90 5.79 -0.10
CA LEU A 167 13.63 6.63 0.86
C LEU A 167 14.70 7.50 0.19
N ASP A 168 15.35 6.97 -0.85
CA ASP A 168 16.36 7.70 -1.64
C ASP A 168 15.71 8.81 -2.50
N ALA A 169 14.53 8.55 -3.06
CA ALA A 169 13.80 9.50 -3.91
C ALA A 169 12.90 10.48 -3.13
N ARG A 170 12.69 10.26 -1.82
CA ARG A 170 11.66 10.93 -1.00
C ARG A 170 11.66 12.45 -1.14
N GLU A 171 12.81 13.09 -1.03
CA GLU A 171 12.87 14.56 -1.09
C GLU A 171 12.35 15.07 -2.43
N SER A 172 12.71 14.40 -3.52
CA SER A 172 12.25 14.76 -4.85
C SER A 172 10.74 14.58 -4.99
N ILE A 173 10.22 13.44 -4.52
CA ILE A 173 8.79 13.11 -4.56
C ILE A 173 7.93 14.19 -3.88
N PHE A 174 8.31 14.64 -2.69
CA PHE A 174 7.49 15.57 -1.92
C PHE A 174 7.68 17.05 -2.27
N SER A 175 8.82 17.43 -2.82
CA SER A 175 9.18 18.86 -2.95
C SER A 175 9.63 19.31 -4.33
N GLN A 176 9.92 18.38 -5.25
CA GLN A 176 10.52 18.72 -6.55
C GLN A 176 9.66 18.28 -7.73
N VAL A 177 8.91 17.19 -7.60
CA VAL A 177 7.97 16.71 -8.62
C VAL A 177 6.69 17.55 -8.53
N LEU A 178 6.40 18.31 -9.59
CA LEU A 178 5.10 19.00 -9.75
C LEU A 178 4.17 18.26 -10.72
N ALA A 179 4.68 17.26 -11.42
CA ALA A 179 3.87 16.34 -12.21
C ALA A 179 2.91 15.55 -11.31
N CYS A 180 1.83 15.04 -11.89
CA CYS A 180 0.99 14.04 -11.25
C CYS A 180 1.88 12.88 -10.79
N TYR A 181 1.80 12.55 -9.50
CA TYR A 181 2.61 11.49 -8.93
C TYR A 181 2.00 10.13 -9.26
N GLY A 182 2.83 9.23 -9.79
CA GLY A 182 2.39 7.90 -10.20
C GLY A 182 1.57 7.91 -11.49
N ALA A 183 1.19 6.71 -11.92
CA ALA A 183 0.26 6.48 -13.00
C ALA A 183 -0.76 5.47 -12.50
N TYR A 184 -1.93 5.94 -12.06
CA TYR A 184 -2.94 5.09 -11.45
C TYR A 184 -3.92 4.55 -12.49
N VAL A 185 -4.40 3.34 -12.24
CA VAL A 185 -5.33 2.66 -13.14
C VAL A 185 -6.62 3.47 -13.27
N GLY A 186 -7.01 3.73 -14.53
CA GLY A 186 -8.22 4.47 -14.87
C GLY A 186 -8.04 5.98 -14.86
N GLU A 187 -6.83 6.50 -14.61
CA GLU A 187 -6.53 7.92 -14.77
C GLU A 187 -6.01 8.22 -16.18
N GLU A 188 -6.53 9.31 -16.76
CA GLU A 188 -5.97 9.94 -17.94
C GLU A 188 -5.20 11.19 -17.50
N ILE A 189 -3.87 11.15 -17.63
CA ILE A 189 -2.99 12.29 -17.32
C ILE A 189 -2.49 12.85 -18.65
N ASP A 190 -2.90 14.07 -18.98
CA ASP A 190 -2.43 14.75 -20.18
C ASP A 190 -0.90 14.96 -20.16
N ALA A 191 -0.29 15.09 -21.34
CA ALA A 191 1.17 15.25 -21.49
C ALA A 191 1.77 16.42 -20.66
N GLY A 192 0.99 17.46 -20.38
CA GLY A 192 1.38 18.59 -19.53
C GLY A 192 1.48 18.26 -18.03
N GLY A 193 0.87 17.16 -17.58
CA GLY A 193 0.86 16.68 -16.20
C GLY A 193 2.03 15.77 -15.83
N VAL A 194 2.92 15.41 -16.75
CA VAL A 194 3.95 14.36 -16.54
C VAL A 194 5.39 14.90 -16.38
N VAL A 195 5.69 16.15 -16.78
CA VAL A 195 7.09 16.67 -16.86
C VAL A 195 7.35 17.92 -15.98
N ARG A 196 6.44 18.25 -15.06
CA ARG A 196 6.53 19.50 -14.27
C ARG A 196 7.46 19.34 -13.05
N GLN A 197 8.30 20.34 -12.79
CA GLN A 197 9.23 20.43 -11.65
C GLN A 197 9.08 21.75 -10.91
N ALA A 198 9.47 21.82 -9.63
CA ALA A 198 9.26 22.99 -8.75
C ALA A 198 9.65 24.35 -9.36
N ARG A 199 10.71 24.37 -10.19
CA ARG A 199 11.18 25.55 -10.92
C ARG A 199 10.14 26.16 -11.89
N HIS A 200 9.10 25.43 -12.28
CA HIS A 200 8.03 25.90 -13.17
C HIS A 200 6.92 26.68 -12.42
N TRP A 201 6.92 26.69 -11.09
CA TRP A 201 5.88 27.31 -10.24
C TRP A 201 5.59 28.79 -10.53
N ARG A 202 6.60 29.57 -10.91
CA ARG A 202 6.42 31.00 -11.27
C ARG A 202 5.54 31.20 -12.49
N VAL A 203 5.57 30.27 -13.45
CA VAL A 203 4.73 30.31 -14.65
C VAL A 203 3.29 29.90 -14.29
N ASP A 204 3.14 28.94 -13.37
CA ASP A 204 1.84 28.41 -12.97
C ASP A 204 0.98 29.43 -12.21
N VAL A 205 1.58 30.21 -11.30
CA VAL A 205 0.87 31.28 -10.58
C VAL A 205 0.32 32.37 -11.53
N GLN A 206 1.01 32.64 -12.64
CA GLN A 206 0.57 33.64 -13.62
C GLN A 206 -0.57 33.13 -14.53
N GLN A 207 -0.68 31.82 -14.74
CA GLN A 207 -1.73 31.24 -15.60
C GLN A 207 -3.00 30.83 -14.85
N THR A 208 -2.98 30.82 -13.51
CA THR A 208 -4.11 30.38 -12.68
C THR A 208 -4.90 31.55 -12.06
N ARG A 209 -4.63 32.80 -12.45
CA ARG A 209 -5.31 34.01 -11.98
C ARG A 209 -5.89 34.83 -13.11
#